data_AF-A0A4U6K8X8-F1
#
_entry.id   AF-A0A4U6K8X8-F1
#
_cell.length_a   1.000
_cell.length_b   1.000
_cell.length_c   1.000
_cell.angle_alpha   90.00
_cell.angle_beta   90.00
_cell.angle_gamma   90.00
#
_symmetry.space_group_name_H-M   'P 1'
#
loop_
_entity.id
_entity.type
_entity.pdbx_description
1 polymer ?
#
loop_
_entity_poly.entity_id
_entity_poly.type
_entity_poly.pdbx_seq_one_letter_code
_entity_poly.pdbx_strand_id
1 'polypeptide(L)' 'QKVQARLAAGLRAPGLAVVLVGSNPASQIYVASKRKACDEVGFVSRSWDLPETTSEAELLELIDTLNADATIDGILVQLP' A
#
# COMPACT_ATOMS: atom_id res chain seq x y z
N GLN A 1 14.64 -11.31 7.06
CA GLN A 1 14.64 -12.76 7.36
C GLN A 1 13.32 -13.47 7.03
N LYS A 2 12.14 -13.02 7.51
CA LYS A 2 10.87 -13.75 7.29
C LYS A 2 10.34 -13.76 5.84
N VAL A 3 10.48 -12.66 5.08
CA VAL A 3 10.05 -12.61 3.67
C VAL A 3 10.90 -13.52 2.79
N GLN A 4 12.22 -13.46 2.95
CA GLN A 4 13.15 -14.35 2.25
C GLN A 4 12.86 -15.83 2.53
N ALA A 5 12.48 -16.18 3.77
CA ALA A 5 12.05 -17.54 4.10
C ALA A 5 10.74 -17.96 3.39
N ARG A 6 9.77 -17.05 3.21
CA ARG A 6 8.55 -17.32 2.41
C ARG A 6 8.89 -17.58 0.95
N LEU A 7 9.73 -16.74 0.35
CA LEU A 7 10.17 -16.89 -1.03
C LEU A 7 10.92 -18.21 -1.23
N ALA A 8 11.82 -18.57 -0.31
CA ALA A 8 12.53 -19.86 -0.33
C ALA A 8 11.60 -21.07 -0.18
N ALA A 9 10.45 -20.90 0.48
CA ALA A 9 9.40 -21.92 0.59
C ALA A 9 8.45 -21.96 -0.64
N GLY A 10 8.73 -21.20 -1.71
CA GLY A 10 7.90 -21.12 -2.91
C GLY A 10 6.62 -20.29 -2.76
N LEU A 11 6.47 -19.56 -1.65
CA LEU A 11 5.33 -18.67 -1.41
C LEU A 11 5.62 -17.28 -1.99
N ARG A 12 4.57 -16.56 -2.42
CA ARG A 12 4.71 -15.18 -2.89
C ARG A 12 5.12 -14.21 -1.77
N ALA A 13 5.81 -13.14 -2.16
CA ALA A 13 6.04 -11.99 -1.31
C ALA A 13 4.70 -11.37 -0.87
N PRO A 14 4.61 -10.87 0.37
CA PRO A 14 3.42 -10.14 0.80
C PRO A 14 3.25 -8.84 0.01
N GLY A 15 2.01 -8.50 -0.33
CA GLY A 15 1.65 -7.26 -0.99
C GLY A 15 1.01 -6.26 -0.04
N LEU A 16 1.42 -5.00 -0.12
CA LEU A 16 0.85 -3.89 0.65
C LEU A 16 0.40 -2.78 -0.29
N ALA A 17 -0.88 -2.43 -0.22
CA ALA A 17 -1.43 -1.25 -0.88
C ALA A 17 -1.44 -0.07 0.08
N VAL A 18 -0.89 1.07 -0.35
CA VAL A 18 -0.88 2.32 0.42
C VAL A 18 -1.68 3.38 -0.32
N VAL A 19 -2.78 3.83 0.26
CA VAL A 19 -3.64 4.87 -0.29
C VAL A 19 -3.44 6.15 0.51
N LEU A 20 -3.05 7.23 -0.14
CA LEU A 20 -2.90 8.56 0.43
C LEU A 20 -3.98 9.46 -0.16
N VAL A 21 -4.81 10.07 0.68
CA VAL A 21 -5.79 11.07 0.24
C VAL A 21 -5.29 12.46 0.62
N GLY A 22 -5.26 13.37 -0.36
CA GLY A 22 -4.73 14.73 -0.20
C GLY A 22 -3.21 14.84 -0.37
N SER A 23 -2.70 16.06 -0.19
CA SER A 23 -1.30 16.40 -0.49
C SER A 23 -0.60 17.13 0.66
N ASN A 24 -0.76 16.64 1.89
CA ASN A 24 0.01 17.17 3.02
C ASN A 24 1.49 16.76 2.87
N PRO A 25 2.46 17.72 2.86
CA PRO A 25 3.89 17.42 2.74
C PRO A 25 4.41 16.42 3.79
N ALA A 26 3.84 16.44 5.00
CA ALA A 26 4.21 15.49 6.06
C ALA A 26 3.79 14.05 5.70
N SER A 27 2.61 13.89 5.09
CA SER A 27 2.07 12.59 4.68
C SER A 27 2.89 11.97 3.54
N GLN A 28 3.41 12.78 2.61
CA GLN A 28 4.28 12.30 1.53
C GLN A 28 5.60 11.72 2.07
N ILE A 29 6.23 12.38 3.03
CA ILE A 29 7.46 11.88 3.68
C ILE A 29 7.17 10.57 4.41
N TYR A 30 6.04 10.49 5.12
CA TYR A 30 5.67 9.29 5.87
C TYR A 30 5.38 8.09 4.94
N VAL A 31 4.68 8.31 3.83
CA VAL A 31 4.42 7.29 2.81
C VAL A 31 5.71 6.86 2.12
N ALA A 32 6.60 7.79 1.77
CA ALA A 32 7.89 7.47 1.16
C ALA A 32 8.76 6.58 2.07
N SER A 33 8.79 6.88 3.37
CA SER A 33 9.50 6.05 4.36
C SER A 33 8.91 4.64 4.45
N LYS A 34 7.58 4.50 4.44
CA LYS A 34 6.91 3.21 4.44
C LYS A 34 7.16 2.40 3.17
N ARG A 35 7.16 3.05 1.99
CA ARG A 35 7.50 2.40 0.72
C ARG A 35 8.93 1.85 0.78
N LYS A 36 9.89 2.67 1.20
CA LYS A 36 11.29 2.27 1.35
C LYS A 36 11.46 1.08 2.31
N ALA A 37 10.78 1.11 3.45
CA ALA A 37 10.80 -0.02 4.39
C ALA A 37 10.21 -1.30 3.80
N CYS A 38 9.17 -1.21 2.97
CA CYS A 38 8.61 -2.36 2.27
C CYS A 38 9.59 -2.94 1.24
N ASP A 39 10.23 -2.08 0.45
CA ASP A 39 11.21 -2.47 -0.56
C ASP A 39 12.44 -3.15 0.09
N GLU A 40 12.94 -2.58 1.19
CA GLU A 40 14.08 -3.13 1.94
C GLU A 40 13.80 -4.52 2.52
N VAL A 41 12.54 -4.81 2.86
CA VAL A 41 12.12 -6.10 3.43
C VAL A 41 11.69 -7.11 2.36
N GLY A 42 11.48 -6.65 1.12
CA GLY A 42 11.07 -7.46 -0.04
C GLY A 42 9.56 -7.64 -0.18
N PHE A 43 8.76 -6.73 0.37
CA PHE A 43 7.32 -6.66 0.13
C PHE A 43 7.05 -6.10 -1.27
N VAL A 44 5.95 -6.50 -1.88
CA VAL A 44 5.42 -5.83 -3.07
C VAL A 44 4.58 -4.65 -2.58
N SER A 45 5.15 -3.44 -2.61
CA SER A 45 4.43 -2.23 -2.25
C SER A 45 3.83 -1.56 -3.49
N ARG A 46 2.54 -1.23 -3.44
CA ARG A 46 1.87 -0.39 -4.43
C ARG A 46 1.21 0.79 -3.75
N SER A 47 1.10 1.90 -4.46
CA SER A 47 0.66 3.15 -3.87
C SER A 47 -0.23 3.97 -4.78
N TRP A 48 -1.26 4.57 -4.18
CA TRP A 48 -2.23 5.43 -4.84
C TRP A 48 -2.29 6.76 -4.11
N ASP A 49 -1.95 7.82 -4.84
CA ASP A 49 -2.02 9.19 -4.35
C ASP A 49 -3.29 9.83 -4.95
N LEU A 50 -4.29 10.04 -4.10
CA LEU A 50 -5.62 10.55 -4.45
C LEU A 50 -5.74 12.02 -4.02
N PRO A 51 -6.44 12.87 -4.78
CA PRO A 51 -6.67 14.26 -4.39
C PRO A 51 -7.55 14.37 -3.14
N GLU A 52 -7.45 15.48 -2.41
CA GLU A 52 -8.31 15.73 -1.23
C GLU A 52 -9.80 15.85 -1.60
N THR A 53 -10.08 16.15 -2.87
CA THR A 53 -11.44 16.20 -3.43
C THR A 53 -12.02 14.83 -3.75
N THR A 54 -11.28 13.75 -3.52
CA THR A 54 -11.76 12.38 -3.76
C THR A 54 -12.98 12.12 -2.89
N SER A 55 -14.05 11.66 -3.51
CA SER A 55 -15.27 11.29 -2.80
C SER A 55 -15.08 9.98 -2.03
N GLU A 56 -15.88 9.80 -0.98
CA GLU A 56 -15.90 8.53 -0.25
C GLU A 56 -16.24 7.34 -1.15
N ALA A 57 -17.14 7.53 -2.13
CA ALA A 57 -17.52 6.49 -3.08
C ALA A 57 -16.34 6.03 -3.95
N GLU A 58 -15.56 6.98 -4.49
CA GLU A 58 -14.35 6.65 -5.28
C GLU A 58 -13.29 5.94 -4.42
N LEU A 59 -13.13 6.36 -3.16
CA LEU A 59 -12.22 5.70 -2.24
C LEU A 59 -12.66 4.26 -1.92
N LEU A 60 -13.94 4.05 -1.67
CA LEU A 60 -14.49 2.71 -1.41
C LEU A 60 -14.36 1.80 -2.63
N GLU A 61 -14.62 2.31 -3.84
CA GLU A 61 -14.48 1.55 -5.08
C GLU A 61 -13.02 1.12 -5.33
N LEU A 62 -12.06 1.99 -5.00
CA LEU A 62 -10.64 1.62 -5.00
C LEU A 62 -10.36 0.52 -3.96
N ILE A 63 -10.86 0.66 -2.72
CA ILE A 63 -10.66 -0.33 -1.66
C ILE A 63 -11.24 -1.69 -2.08
N ASP A 64 -12.42 -1.72 -2.69
CA ASP A 64 -13.04 -2.95 -3.20
C ASP A 64 -12.20 -3.59 -4.31
N THR A 65 -11.65 -2.77 -5.21
CA THR A 65 -10.71 -3.25 -6.24
C THR A 65 -9.47 -3.88 -5.61
N LEU A 66 -8.91 -3.25 -4.56
CA LEU A 66 -7.74 -3.76 -3.86
C LEU A 66 -8.05 -5.02 -3.03
N ASN A 67 -9.24 -5.11 -2.45
CA ASN A 67 -9.71 -6.31 -1.73
C ASN A 67 -9.86 -7.52 -2.66
N ALA A 68 -10.22 -7.29 -3.92
CA ALA A 68 -10.33 -8.35 -4.93
C ALA A 68 -8.97 -8.75 -5.54
N ASP A 69 -7.92 -7.96 -5.36
CA ASP A 69 -6.59 -8.26 -5.88
C ASP A 69 -5.87 -9.30 -5.00
N ALA A 70 -5.78 -10.53 -5.51
CA ALA A 70 -5.08 -11.64 -4.83
C ALA A 70 -3.57 -11.40 -4.60
N THR A 71 -3.01 -10.33 -5.16
CA THR A 71 -1.61 -9.91 -4.94
C THR A 71 -1.46 -8.93 -3.76
N ILE A 72 -2.55 -8.42 -3.20
CA ILE A 72 -2.58 -7.52 -2.04
C ILE A 72 -3.00 -8.30 -0.79
N ASP A 73 -2.22 -8.18 0.28
CA ASP A 73 -2.51 -8.81 1.58
C ASP A 73 -2.91 -7.81 2.66
N GLY A 74 -2.63 -6.53 2.42
CA GLY A 74 -2.95 -5.45 3.35
C GLY A 74 -3.18 -4.15 2.61
N ILE A 75 -4.11 -3.35 3.13
CA ILE A 75 -4.44 -2.02 2.62
C ILE A 75 -4.23 -1.05 3.78
N LEU A 76 -3.49 0.03 3.53
CA LEU A 76 -3.27 1.11 4.47
C LEU A 76 -3.79 2.41 3.87
N VAL A 77 -4.84 2.96 4.44
CA VAL A 77 -5.38 4.26 4.05
C VAL A 77 -4.85 5.33 5.01
N GLN A 78 -4.16 6.32 4.46
CA GLN A 78 -3.65 7.48 5.18
C GLN A 78 -4.50 8.70 4.83
N LEU A 79 -5.11 9.26 5.88
CA LEU A 79 -5.83 10.53 5.82
C LEU A 79 -4.86 11.68 6.19
N PRO A 80 -5.11 12.91 5.70
CA PRO A 80 -4.29 14.08 6.03
C PRO A 80 -4.38 14.49 7.51
#